data_AF-A0A813WCJ4-F1
#
_entry.id   AF-A0A813WCJ4-F1
#
_cell.length_a   1.000
_cell.length_b   1.000
_cell.length_c   1.000
_cell.angle_alpha   90.00
_cell.angle_beta   90.00
_cell.angle_gamma   90.00
#
_symmetry.space_group_name_H-M   'P 1'
#
loop_
_entity.id
_entity.type
_entity.pdbx_description
1 polymer ?
#
loop_
_entity_poly.entity_id
_entity_poly.type
_entity_poly.pdbx_seq_one_letter_code
_entity_poly.pdbx_strand_id
1 'polypeptide(L)'
;MSPENKENPSPQQQYTQKVPQPTQTICTRDSVPEFPHLDKDLVNAAIKEGLKKQQNSRPYSARVSQPCIVKLGTAIHVLNGRTDISQSARRLEVLRQCLGYIFSDKISEAKKTSGAVFYSIKSHEDARIALCNELASYKKQNKPKLNNQQFEMIANLLNCALEASSSIDEHGIAYMVLTLATTFHRKLSEEATQFIYTDIQRHAVWANMQFWEMSFYSDVQLQIRNLYLSHEDYNQNNNNNDNSAVTDSLSTSSADTVTHQGSVRKDDVYIDFV
;
A
#
# COMPACT_ATOMS: atom_id res chain seq x y z
N MET A 1 -10.63 48.43 61.21
CA MET A 1 -11.30 48.88 59.97
C MET A 1 -10.81 47.96 58.87
N SER A 2 -11.64 47.01 58.42
CA SER A 2 -11.39 46.19 57.23
C SER A 2 -11.36 47.09 55.95
N PRO A 3 -10.89 46.63 54.77
CA PRO A 3 -11.40 45.43 54.09
C PRO A 3 -10.35 44.47 53.54
N GLU A 4 -10.68 43.18 53.64
CA GLU A 4 -10.09 42.05 52.92
C GLU A 4 -10.45 42.12 51.42
N ASN A 5 -9.46 41.97 50.54
CA ASN A 5 -9.70 41.70 49.13
C ASN A 5 -9.97 40.20 48.94
N LYS A 6 -11.22 39.86 48.67
CA LYS A 6 -11.67 38.56 48.15
C LYS A 6 -11.27 38.46 46.68
N GLU A 7 -10.25 37.67 46.37
CA GLU A 7 -10.02 37.21 45.00
C GLU A 7 -10.57 35.78 44.87
N ASN A 8 -11.61 35.67 44.05
CA ASN A 8 -12.43 34.50 43.80
C ASN A 8 -11.67 33.53 42.87
N PRO A 9 -11.44 32.25 43.21
CA PRO A 9 -10.88 31.31 42.25
C PRO A 9 -12.00 30.83 41.32
N SER A 10 -11.88 31.17 40.04
CA SER A 10 -12.78 30.70 38.97
C SER A 10 -12.90 29.17 39.01
N PRO A 11 -14.11 28.59 38.88
CA PRO A 11 -14.30 27.15 38.93
C PRO A 11 -13.62 26.49 37.73
N GLN A 12 -12.85 25.43 38.00
CA GLN A 12 -12.26 24.53 37.00
C GLN A 12 -13.36 24.10 36.02
N GLN A 13 -13.32 24.63 34.80
CA GLN A 13 -14.20 24.18 33.73
C GLN A 13 -13.75 22.78 33.31
N GLN A 14 -14.49 21.76 33.73
CA GLN A 14 -14.38 20.42 33.18
C GLN A 14 -14.64 20.49 31.67
N TYR A 15 -13.64 20.10 30.88
CA TYR A 15 -13.72 20.01 29.44
C TYR A 15 -14.81 19.00 29.08
N THR A 16 -15.98 19.47 28.65
CA THR A 16 -17.08 18.62 28.19
C THR A 16 -16.83 18.28 26.72
N GLN A 17 -16.28 17.09 26.49
CA GLN A 17 -16.15 16.50 25.15
C GLN A 17 -17.55 16.36 24.52
N LYS A 18 -17.92 17.30 23.65
CA LYS A 18 -19.15 17.24 22.84
C LYS A 18 -18.94 16.35 21.60
N VAL A 19 -18.60 15.09 21.83
CA VAL A 19 -18.82 14.07 20.80
C VAL A 19 -20.27 13.61 20.96
N PRO A 20 -21.12 13.64 19.92
CA PRO A 20 -22.44 13.04 19.99
C PRO A 20 -22.28 11.55 20.34
N GLN A 21 -22.56 11.20 21.59
CA GLN A 21 -22.68 9.80 21.97
C GLN A 21 -23.96 9.27 21.31
N PRO A 22 -23.93 8.07 20.72
CA PRO A 22 -25.15 7.42 20.26
C PRO A 22 -26.11 7.33 21.45
N THR A 23 -27.30 7.91 21.30
CA THR A 23 -28.30 7.97 22.36
C THR A 23 -28.59 6.55 22.87
N GLN A 24 -28.46 6.31 24.18
CA GLN A 24 -28.70 5.00 24.81
C GLN A 24 -30.19 4.56 24.79
N THR A 25 -31.01 5.08 23.89
CA THR A 25 -32.43 4.73 23.71
C THR A 25 -32.65 3.66 22.63
N ILE A 26 -31.62 2.90 22.23
CA ILE A 26 -31.77 1.83 21.21
C ILE A 26 -32.56 0.63 21.76
N CYS A 27 -32.72 0.49 23.09
CA CYS A 27 -33.42 -0.65 23.69
C CYS A 27 -34.94 -0.48 23.88
N THR A 28 -35.54 0.65 23.47
CA THR A 28 -37.01 0.86 23.53
C THR A 28 -37.51 1.48 22.22
N ARG A 29 -37.20 0.85 21.09
CA ARG A 29 -37.85 1.19 19.82
C ARG A 29 -39.13 0.39 19.66
N ASP A 30 -40.25 1.06 19.90
CA ASP A 30 -41.55 0.68 19.36
C ASP A 30 -41.42 0.42 17.85
N SER A 31 -41.94 -0.73 17.42
CA SER A 31 -41.92 -1.33 16.06
C SER A 31 -41.00 -0.71 15.01
N VAL A 32 -39.92 -1.40 14.67
CA VAL A 32 -39.23 -1.17 13.40
C VAL A 32 -40.23 -1.47 12.27
N PRO A 33 -40.52 -0.52 11.36
CA PRO A 33 -41.39 -0.79 10.24
C PRO A 33 -40.79 -1.92 9.39
N GLU A 34 -41.60 -2.94 9.11
CA GLU A 34 -41.19 -4.10 8.33
C GLU A 34 -40.73 -3.65 6.93
N PHE A 35 -39.65 -4.26 6.45
CA PHE A 35 -39.07 -3.89 5.17
C PHE A 35 -40.10 -4.11 4.05
N PRO A 36 -40.36 -3.11 3.18
CA PRO A 36 -41.37 -3.24 2.15
C PRO A 36 -41.04 -4.43 1.24
N HIS A 37 -42.01 -5.32 1.06
CA HIS A 37 -41.87 -6.46 0.17
C HIS A 37 -41.72 -5.99 -1.26
N LEU A 38 -40.66 -6.45 -1.94
CA LEU A 38 -40.47 -6.20 -3.36
C LEU A 38 -41.55 -6.94 -4.17
N ASP A 39 -42.20 -6.21 -5.07
CA ASP A 39 -43.11 -6.78 -6.04
C ASP A 39 -42.34 -7.62 -7.06
N LYS A 40 -42.61 -8.93 -7.05
CA LYS A 40 -41.96 -9.92 -7.90
C LYS A 40 -42.19 -9.65 -9.38
N ASP A 41 -43.37 -9.15 -9.75
CA ASP A 41 -43.73 -8.91 -11.14
C ASP A 41 -43.00 -7.68 -11.69
N LEU A 42 -42.86 -6.65 -10.88
CA LEU A 42 -42.10 -5.44 -11.20
C LEU A 42 -40.60 -5.72 -11.36
N VAL A 43 -40.04 -6.55 -10.47
CA VAL A 43 -38.64 -7.02 -10.58
C VAL A 43 -38.44 -7.85 -11.84
N ASN A 44 -39.33 -8.81 -12.12
CA ASN A 44 -39.25 -9.63 -13.33
C ASN A 44 -39.41 -8.79 -14.62
N ALA A 45 -40.26 -7.76 -14.59
CA ALA A 45 -40.41 -6.82 -15.69
C ALA A 45 -39.13 -6.01 -15.92
N ALA A 46 -38.50 -5.50 -14.86
CA ALA A 46 -37.23 -4.77 -14.94
C ALA A 46 -36.09 -5.65 -15.46
N ILE A 47 -36.02 -6.91 -15.02
CA ILE A 47 -35.05 -7.91 -15.53
C ILE A 47 -35.27 -8.14 -17.03
N LYS A 48 -36.53 -8.35 -17.45
CA LYS A 48 -36.87 -8.58 -18.86
C LYS A 48 -36.59 -7.35 -19.73
N GLU A 49 -36.80 -6.15 -19.21
CA GLU A 49 -36.44 -4.90 -19.87
C GLU A 49 -34.91 -4.76 -20.02
N GLY A 50 -34.14 -5.06 -18.97
CA GLY A 50 -32.68 -5.07 -18.99
C GLY A 50 -32.12 -6.05 -20.03
N LEU A 51 -32.65 -7.27 -20.08
CA LEU A 51 -32.23 -8.29 -21.06
C LEU A 51 -32.53 -7.86 -22.51
N LYS A 52 -33.66 -7.20 -22.76
CA LYS A 52 -34.01 -6.66 -24.08
C LYS A 52 -33.08 -5.51 -24.50
N LYS A 53 -32.73 -4.61 -23.56
CA LYS A 53 -31.77 -3.52 -23.83
C LYS A 53 -30.37 -4.07 -24.13
N GLN A 54 -29.95 -5.13 -23.46
CA GLN A 54 -28.66 -5.78 -23.66
C GLN A 54 -28.52 -6.46 -25.04
N GLN A 55 -29.60 -7.02 -25.59
CA GLN A 55 -29.59 -7.60 -26.95
C GLN A 55 -29.48 -6.55 -28.06
N ASN A 56 -29.98 -5.33 -27.83
CA ASN A 56 -30.02 -4.27 -28.85
C ASN A 56 -28.82 -3.30 -28.80
N SER A 57 -27.96 -3.39 -27.80
CA SER A 57 -26.68 -2.69 -27.77
C SER A 57 -25.60 -3.50 -28.49
N ARG A 58 -24.88 -2.89 -29.44
CA ARG A 58 -23.57 -3.42 -29.92
C ARG A 58 -22.73 -3.77 -28.69
N PRO A 59 -21.93 -4.86 -28.70
CA PRO A 59 -21.20 -5.28 -27.50
C PRO A 59 -20.21 -4.19 -27.11
N TYR A 60 -20.61 -3.35 -26.16
CA TYR A 60 -19.68 -2.60 -25.35
C TYR A 60 -18.95 -3.67 -24.56
N SER A 61 -17.66 -3.84 -24.84
CA SER A 61 -16.80 -4.71 -24.05
C SER A 61 -16.56 -4.05 -22.69
N ALA A 62 -17.62 -3.91 -21.90
CA ALA A 62 -17.48 -4.00 -20.46
C ALA A 62 -17.10 -5.45 -20.23
N ARG A 63 -15.80 -5.73 -20.10
CA ARG A 63 -15.38 -6.95 -19.44
C ARG A 63 -16.12 -6.94 -18.12
N VAL A 64 -17.06 -7.86 -17.97
CA VAL A 64 -17.70 -8.15 -16.70
C VAL A 64 -16.56 -8.25 -15.70
N SER A 65 -16.51 -7.33 -14.73
CA SER A 65 -15.69 -7.51 -13.53
C SER A 65 -16.06 -8.89 -13.03
N GLN A 66 -15.19 -9.87 -13.27
CA GLN A 66 -15.45 -11.21 -12.76
C GLN A 66 -15.57 -11.05 -11.24
N PRO A 67 -16.58 -11.65 -10.60
CA PRO A 67 -16.60 -11.73 -9.15
C PRO A 67 -15.31 -12.42 -8.73
N CYS A 68 -14.32 -11.64 -8.29
CA CYS A 68 -13.10 -12.16 -7.71
C CYS A 68 -13.50 -12.77 -6.38
N ILE A 69 -13.48 -14.10 -6.30
CA ILE A 69 -13.50 -14.79 -5.02
C ILE A 69 -12.22 -14.33 -4.33
N VAL A 70 -12.37 -13.58 -3.23
CA VAL A 70 -11.28 -13.27 -2.32
C VAL A 70 -10.64 -14.59 -1.95
N LYS A 71 -9.42 -14.84 -2.46
CA LYS A 71 -8.67 -16.02 -2.03
C LYS A 71 -8.43 -15.80 -0.54
N LEU A 72 -9.14 -16.55 0.30
CA LEU A 72 -8.74 -16.69 1.70
C LEU A 72 -7.26 -17.06 1.66
N GLY A 73 -6.42 -16.25 2.31
CA GLY A 73 -4.97 -16.40 2.30
C GLY A 73 -4.60 -17.86 2.41
N THR A 74 -3.88 -18.37 1.40
CA THR A 74 -3.51 -19.78 1.31
C THR A 74 -2.90 -20.20 2.64
N ALA A 75 -3.51 -21.16 3.34
CA ALA A 75 -2.97 -21.65 4.59
C ALA A 75 -1.53 -22.11 4.35
N ILE A 76 -0.59 -21.60 5.16
CA ILE A 76 0.82 -21.95 5.13
C ILE A 76 0.94 -23.41 5.58
N HIS A 77 0.67 -24.36 4.69
CA HIS A 77 0.94 -25.76 5.00
C HIS A 77 1.46 -26.52 3.79
N VAL A 78 2.61 -27.14 4.05
CA VAL A 78 3.29 -28.21 3.30
C VAL A 78 4.26 -27.72 2.20
N LEU A 79 5.40 -27.28 2.73
CA LEU A 79 6.71 -27.25 2.10
C LEU A 79 7.04 -28.58 1.38
N ASN A 80 6.97 -28.55 0.06
CA ASN A 80 7.99 -29.23 -0.77
C ASN A 80 9.12 -28.24 -1.18
N GLY A 81 9.10 -27.01 -0.63
CA GLY A 81 9.74 -25.82 -1.20
C GLY A 81 11.01 -25.30 -0.53
N ARG A 82 11.82 -26.13 0.13
CA ARG A 82 13.12 -25.65 0.67
C ARG A 82 14.08 -25.19 -0.44
N THR A 83 14.05 -25.85 -1.59
CA THR A 83 14.85 -25.46 -2.76
C THR A 83 14.28 -24.24 -3.47
N ASP A 84 12.96 -24.17 -3.63
CA ASP A 84 12.30 -23.10 -4.39
C ASP A 84 12.33 -21.75 -3.65
N ILE A 85 12.16 -21.78 -2.31
CA ILE A 85 12.33 -20.59 -1.45
C ILE A 85 13.80 -20.14 -1.42
N SER A 86 14.74 -21.08 -1.42
CA SER A 86 16.17 -20.76 -1.44
C SER A 86 16.61 -20.18 -2.79
N GLN A 87 16.07 -20.72 -3.89
CA GLN A 87 16.33 -20.20 -5.24
C GLN A 87 15.69 -18.83 -5.47
N SER A 88 14.47 -18.60 -4.97
CA SER A 88 13.86 -17.27 -5.01
C SER A 88 14.66 -16.29 -4.15
N ALA A 89 15.03 -16.65 -2.92
CA ALA A 89 15.86 -15.79 -2.07
C ALA A 89 17.19 -15.41 -2.72
N ARG A 90 17.91 -16.38 -3.31
CA ARG A 90 19.16 -16.11 -4.05
C ARG A 90 18.94 -15.19 -5.24
N ARG A 91 17.87 -15.41 -6.00
CA ARG A 91 17.51 -14.58 -7.15
C ARG A 91 17.23 -13.14 -6.72
N LEU A 92 16.45 -12.95 -5.66
CA LEU A 92 16.14 -11.64 -5.11
C LEU A 92 17.38 -10.95 -4.55
N GLU A 93 18.32 -11.71 -3.97
CA GLU A 93 19.61 -11.16 -3.52
C GLU A 93 20.45 -10.63 -4.69
N VAL A 94 20.56 -11.40 -5.78
CA VAL A 94 21.26 -10.95 -6.99
C VAL A 94 20.64 -9.66 -7.55
N LEU A 95 19.31 -9.56 -7.51
CA LEU A 95 18.59 -8.35 -7.91
C LEU A 95 18.93 -7.16 -7.01
N ARG A 96 18.85 -7.33 -5.68
CA ARG A 96 19.22 -6.29 -4.70
C ARG A 96 20.66 -5.83 -4.87
N GLN A 97 21.58 -6.78 -5.04
CA GLN A 97 22.99 -6.50 -5.27
C GLN A 97 23.21 -5.72 -6.56
N CYS A 98 22.51 -6.08 -7.64
CA CYS A 98 22.57 -5.36 -8.91
C CYS A 98 22.10 -3.90 -8.74
N LEU A 99 20.95 -3.67 -8.11
CA LEU A 99 20.47 -2.32 -7.81
C LEU A 99 21.46 -1.56 -6.92
N GLY A 100 22.04 -2.21 -5.92
CA GLY A 100 23.10 -1.64 -5.10
C GLY A 100 24.31 -1.16 -5.91
N TYR A 101 24.73 -1.94 -6.92
CA TYR A 101 25.78 -1.51 -7.85
C TYR A 101 25.37 -0.31 -8.71
N ILE A 102 24.13 -0.27 -9.21
CA ILE A 102 23.62 0.87 -9.98
C ILE A 102 23.70 2.14 -9.12
N PHE A 103 23.10 2.13 -7.93
CA PHE A 103 23.05 3.30 -7.05
C PHE A 103 24.39 3.66 -6.41
N SER A 104 25.37 2.76 -6.45
CA SER A 104 26.76 3.03 -6.06
C SER A 104 27.65 3.48 -7.22
N ASP A 105 27.07 3.74 -8.40
CA ASP A 105 27.76 4.14 -9.64
C ASP A 105 28.79 3.10 -10.14
N LYS A 106 28.63 1.83 -9.75
CA LYS A 106 29.46 0.69 -10.19
C LYS A 106 28.83 0.00 -11.41
N ILE A 107 28.59 0.76 -12.48
CA ILE A 107 27.84 0.29 -13.67
C ILE A 107 28.47 -0.96 -14.31
N SER A 108 29.80 -1.06 -14.34
CA SER A 108 30.49 -2.23 -14.88
C SER A 108 30.17 -3.51 -14.12
N GLU A 109 30.03 -3.46 -12.79
CA GLU A 109 29.63 -4.62 -11.98
C GLU A 109 28.15 -4.94 -12.15
N ALA A 110 27.31 -3.90 -12.21
CA ALA A 110 25.87 -4.07 -12.45
C ALA A 110 25.60 -4.76 -13.80
N LYS A 111 26.37 -4.42 -14.85
CA LYS A 111 26.27 -5.07 -16.16
C LYS A 111 26.57 -6.56 -16.12
N LYS A 112 27.50 -7.02 -15.28
CA LYS A 112 27.83 -8.46 -15.15
C LYS A 112 26.64 -9.28 -14.64
N THR A 113 25.83 -8.72 -13.74
CA THR A 113 24.67 -9.41 -13.17
C THR A 113 23.37 -9.09 -13.91
N SER A 114 23.36 -8.10 -14.80
CA SER A 114 22.17 -7.62 -15.50
C SER A 114 21.39 -8.72 -16.25
N GLY A 115 22.06 -9.62 -16.96
CA GLY A 115 21.40 -10.70 -17.71
C GLY A 115 20.58 -11.63 -16.81
N ALA A 116 21.12 -11.98 -15.63
CA ALA A 116 20.41 -12.78 -14.64
C ALA A 116 19.21 -12.01 -14.05
N VAL A 117 19.36 -10.70 -13.83
CA VAL A 117 18.28 -9.85 -13.31
C VAL A 117 17.15 -9.67 -14.32
N PHE A 118 17.46 -9.40 -15.59
CA PHE A 118 16.46 -9.32 -16.67
C PHE A 118 15.68 -10.63 -16.81
N TYR A 119 16.37 -11.78 -16.79
CA TYR A 119 15.71 -13.07 -16.81
C TYR A 119 14.77 -13.26 -15.59
N SER A 120 15.23 -12.84 -14.42
CA SER A 120 14.46 -12.94 -13.17
C SER A 120 13.17 -12.14 -13.22
N ILE A 121 13.25 -10.88 -13.67
CA ILE A 121 12.12 -9.96 -13.84
C ILE A 121 11.13 -10.51 -14.87
N LYS A 122 11.65 -11.07 -15.97
CA LYS A 122 10.82 -11.61 -17.05
C LYS A 122 10.06 -12.86 -16.62
N SER A 123 10.70 -13.75 -15.88
CA SER A 123 10.15 -15.06 -15.56
C SER A 123 9.40 -15.12 -14.24
N HIS A 124 9.66 -14.21 -13.31
CA HIS A 124 9.13 -14.31 -11.95
C HIS A 124 8.53 -13.00 -11.44
N GLU A 125 7.30 -13.10 -10.94
CA GLU A 125 6.53 -11.99 -10.40
C GLU A 125 7.14 -11.43 -9.09
N ASP A 126 7.63 -12.31 -8.22
CA ASP A 126 8.28 -11.92 -6.95
C ASP A 126 9.49 -10.99 -7.18
N ALA A 127 10.24 -11.22 -8.26
CA ALA A 127 11.35 -10.36 -8.67
C ALA A 127 10.88 -8.98 -9.16
N ARG A 128 9.74 -8.89 -9.85
CA ARG A 128 9.16 -7.61 -10.27
C ARG A 128 8.67 -6.78 -9.09
N ILE A 129 7.99 -7.42 -8.15
CA ILE A 129 7.53 -6.78 -6.91
C ILE A 129 8.75 -6.31 -6.09
N ALA A 130 9.76 -7.18 -5.93
CA ALA A 130 10.99 -6.81 -5.23
C ALA A 130 11.74 -5.65 -5.89
N LEU A 131 11.84 -5.63 -7.23
CA LEU A 131 12.42 -4.50 -7.97
C LEU A 131 11.73 -3.18 -7.61
N CYS A 132 10.39 -3.16 -7.63
CA CYS A 132 9.62 -1.96 -7.34
C CYS A 132 9.82 -1.50 -5.89
N ASN A 133 9.81 -2.43 -4.93
CA ASN A 133 10.00 -2.13 -3.52
C ASN A 133 11.41 -1.60 -3.20
N GLU A 134 12.44 -2.20 -3.79
CA GLU A 134 13.82 -1.72 -3.63
C GLU A 134 13.99 -0.32 -4.21
N LEU A 135 13.45 -0.06 -5.41
CA LEU A 135 13.48 1.27 -6.00
C LEU A 135 12.69 2.30 -5.16
N ALA A 136 11.56 1.90 -4.57
CA ALA A 136 10.82 2.74 -3.64
C ALA A 136 11.65 3.06 -2.38
N SER A 137 12.48 2.12 -1.89
CA SER A 137 13.43 2.38 -0.79
C SER A 137 14.46 3.44 -1.16
N TYR A 138 15.04 3.37 -2.38
CA TYR A 138 15.97 4.40 -2.86
C TYR A 138 15.32 5.78 -3.03
N LYS A 139 14.04 5.83 -3.42
CA LYS A 139 13.25 7.06 -3.41
C LYS A 139 13.17 7.67 -2.00
N LYS A 140 12.86 6.86 -0.98
CA LYS A 140 12.79 7.31 0.43
C LYS A 140 14.13 7.84 0.95
N GLN A 141 15.25 7.34 0.43
CA GLN A 141 16.60 7.81 0.76
C GLN A 141 17.01 9.12 0.04
N ASN A 142 16.07 9.84 -0.60
CA ASN A 142 16.33 11.08 -1.36
C ASN A 142 17.37 10.92 -2.49
N LYS A 143 17.39 9.76 -3.17
CA LYS A 143 18.23 9.52 -4.37
C LYS A 143 17.43 9.45 -5.68
N PRO A 144 16.53 10.41 -6.01
CA PRO A 144 15.74 10.34 -7.24
C PRO A 144 16.53 10.74 -8.49
N LYS A 145 17.63 11.49 -8.35
CA LYS A 145 18.46 11.95 -9.46
C LYS A 145 19.49 10.89 -9.86
N LEU A 146 19.44 10.45 -11.11
CA LEU A 146 20.29 9.42 -11.69
C LEU A 146 21.27 9.99 -12.72
N ASN A 147 22.44 9.36 -12.84
CA ASN A 147 23.38 9.54 -13.94
C ASN A 147 22.81 8.91 -15.24
N ASN A 148 23.35 9.29 -16.40
CA ASN A 148 22.86 8.83 -17.70
C ASN A 148 22.80 7.29 -17.81
N GLN A 149 23.88 6.61 -17.40
CA GLN A 149 23.94 5.15 -17.45
C GLN A 149 23.03 4.48 -16.42
N GLN A 150 22.89 5.06 -15.22
CA GLN A 150 21.97 4.56 -14.20
C GLN A 150 20.53 4.67 -14.68
N PHE A 151 20.18 5.82 -15.27
CA PHE A 151 18.86 6.10 -15.82
C PHE A 151 18.46 5.07 -16.89
N GLU A 152 19.31 4.85 -17.90
CA GLU A 152 19.06 3.87 -18.95
C GLU A 152 18.87 2.46 -18.39
N MET A 153 19.68 2.09 -17.40
CA MET A 153 19.59 0.77 -16.77
C MET A 153 18.29 0.58 -15.97
N ILE A 154 17.89 1.57 -15.16
CA ILE A 154 16.62 1.50 -14.41
C ILE A 154 15.42 1.56 -15.36
N ALA A 155 15.44 2.41 -16.38
CA ALA A 155 14.38 2.48 -17.37
C ALA A 155 14.18 1.14 -18.10
N ASN A 156 15.27 0.47 -18.48
CA ASN A 156 15.21 -0.86 -19.09
C ASN A 156 14.66 -1.93 -18.14
N LEU A 157 15.06 -1.91 -16.86
CA LEU A 157 14.54 -2.84 -15.86
C LEU A 157 13.03 -2.66 -15.63
N LEU A 158 12.57 -1.41 -15.52
CA LEU A 158 11.14 -1.10 -15.36
C LEU A 158 10.34 -1.44 -16.61
N ASN A 159 10.86 -1.15 -17.80
CA ASN A 159 10.20 -1.55 -19.06
C ASN A 159 10.09 -3.07 -19.16
N CYS A 160 11.15 -3.81 -18.81
CA CYS A 160 11.12 -5.27 -18.77
C CYS A 160 10.09 -5.80 -17.76
N ALA A 161 9.92 -5.14 -16.62
CA ALA A 161 8.90 -5.51 -15.63
C ALA A 161 7.47 -5.33 -16.17
N LEU A 162 7.22 -4.26 -16.94
CA LEU A 162 5.93 -4.02 -17.59
C LEU A 162 5.63 -5.04 -18.69
N GLU A 163 6.60 -5.33 -19.56
CA GLU A 163 6.44 -6.29 -20.66
C GLU A 163 6.19 -7.73 -20.18
N ALA A 164 6.69 -8.06 -18.98
CA ALA A 164 6.56 -9.39 -18.39
C ALA A 164 5.32 -9.55 -17.49
N SER A 165 4.54 -8.49 -17.29
CA SER A 165 3.30 -8.57 -16.51
C SER A 165 2.25 -9.42 -17.24
N SER A 166 1.60 -10.32 -16.52
CA SER A 166 0.51 -11.16 -17.05
C SER A 166 -0.84 -10.50 -16.78
N SER A 167 -1.92 -10.96 -17.41
CA SER A 167 -3.24 -10.30 -17.31
C SER A 167 -3.85 -10.27 -15.90
N ILE A 168 -3.29 -11.03 -14.94
CA ILE A 168 -3.79 -11.09 -13.55
C ILE A 168 -3.04 -10.14 -12.60
N ASP A 169 -1.79 -9.79 -12.91
CA ASP A 169 -0.92 -8.90 -12.14
C ASP A 169 -0.58 -7.59 -12.87
N GLU A 170 -1.14 -7.39 -14.07
CA GLU A 170 -0.88 -6.27 -14.99
C GLU A 170 -1.01 -4.90 -14.30
N HIS A 171 -2.06 -4.72 -13.50
CA HIS A 171 -2.38 -3.41 -12.94
C HIS A 171 -1.55 -3.06 -11.69
N GLY A 172 -1.21 -4.06 -10.87
CA GLY A 172 -0.49 -3.78 -9.62
C GLY A 172 0.97 -3.39 -9.84
N ILE A 173 1.66 -4.11 -10.73
CA ILE A 173 3.03 -3.79 -11.11
C ILE A 173 3.07 -2.46 -11.87
N ALA A 174 2.15 -2.24 -12.82
CA ALA A 174 2.09 -0.99 -13.56
C ALA A 174 1.87 0.22 -12.65
N TYR A 175 1.05 0.09 -11.60
CA TYR A 175 0.82 1.15 -10.62
C TYR A 175 2.10 1.48 -9.82
N MET A 176 2.82 0.46 -9.34
CA MET A 176 4.10 0.68 -8.67
C MET A 176 5.12 1.34 -9.60
N VAL A 177 5.23 0.85 -10.84
CA VAL A 177 6.14 1.41 -11.85
C VAL A 177 5.78 2.86 -12.17
N LEU A 178 4.50 3.21 -12.28
CA LEU A 178 4.04 4.58 -12.53
C LEU A 178 4.52 5.55 -11.44
N THR A 179 4.41 5.13 -10.17
CA THR A 179 4.87 5.92 -9.02
C THR A 179 6.39 6.13 -9.03
N LEU A 180 7.15 5.12 -9.45
CA LEU A 180 8.61 5.20 -9.55
C LEU A 180 9.04 6.04 -10.75
N ALA A 181 8.38 5.86 -11.90
CA ALA A 181 8.73 6.51 -13.15
C ALA A 181 8.50 8.03 -13.14
N THR A 182 7.57 8.50 -12.32
CA THR A 182 7.32 9.92 -12.05
C THR A 182 8.29 10.52 -11.04
N THR A 183 9.06 9.69 -10.31
CA THR A 183 10.01 10.16 -9.29
C THR A 183 11.44 10.21 -9.81
N PHE A 184 11.91 9.14 -10.45
CA PHE A 184 13.29 9.04 -10.93
C PHE A 184 13.52 9.83 -12.21
N HIS A 185 14.64 10.56 -12.24
CA HIS A 185 14.97 11.46 -13.35
C HIS A 185 16.47 11.63 -13.55
N ARG A 186 16.88 12.06 -14.75
CA ARG A 186 18.24 12.52 -15.08
C ARG A 186 18.23 13.98 -15.52
N LYS A 187 19.33 14.68 -15.30
CA LYS A 187 19.55 16.04 -15.83
C LYS A 187 20.24 15.94 -17.18
N LEU A 188 19.61 16.43 -18.25
CA LEU A 188 20.17 16.39 -19.61
C LEU A 188 20.93 17.69 -19.93
N SER A 189 20.36 18.84 -19.57
CA SER A 189 20.98 20.16 -19.67
C SER A 189 20.65 21.00 -18.43
N GLU A 190 21.12 22.25 -18.34
CA GLU A 190 20.84 23.11 -17.19
C GLU A 190 19.35 23.29 -16.90
N GLU A 191 18.52 23.31 -17.95
CA GLU A 191 17.08 23.56 -17.88
C GLU A 191 16.23 22.31 -18.17
N ALA A 192 16.80 21.22 -18.71
CA ALA A 192 16.04 20.03 -19.07
C ALA A 192 16.29 18.86 -18.11
N THR A 193 15.21 18.39 -17.49
CA THR A 193 15.16 17.16 -16.69
C THR A 193 14.29 16.13 -17.42
N GLN A 194 14.82 14.93 -17.59
CA GLN A 194 14.10 13.82 -18.21
C GLN A 194 13.74 12.80 -17.13
N PHE A 195 12.46 12.44 -17.08
CA PHE A 195 11.91 11.45 -16.16
C PHE A 195 11.79 10.09 -16.83
N ILE A 196 11.82 9.02 -16.05
CA ILE A 196 11.69 7.66 -16.60
C ILE A 196 10.38 7.46 -17.37
N TYR A 197 9.29 8.14 -16.96
CA TYR A 197 8.01 8.03 -17.66
C TYR A 197 8.12 8.36 -19.16
N THR A 198 9.07 9.21 -19.60
CA THR A 198 9.25 9.54 -21.02
C THR A 198 9.69 8.35 -21.86
N ASP A 199 10.35 7.37 -21.25
CA ASP A 199 10.91 6.21 -21.94
C ASP A 199 9.89 5.05 -21.96
N ILE A 200 9.06 4.94 -20.93
CA ILE A 200 8.07 3.85 -20.79
C ILE A 200 6.64 4.23 -21.23
N GLN A 201 6.38 5.50 -21.58
CA GLN A 201 5.04 6.01 -21.94
C GLN A 201 4.36 5.29 -23.12
N ARG A 202 5.10 4.52 -23.92
CA ARG A 202 4.55 3.79 -25.08
C ARG A 202 3.93 2.44 -24.72
N HIS A 203 4.01 2.01 -23.46
CA HIS A 203 3.47 0.72 -23.04
C HIS A 203 1.93 0.68 -23.14
N ALA A 204 1.37 -0.44 -23.61
CA ALA A 204 -0.07 -0.57 -23.86
C ALA A 204 -0.94 -0.46 -22.59
N VAL A 205 -0.37 -0.78 -21.42
CA VAL A 205 -1.06 -0.68 -20.12
C VAL A 205 -1.59 0.73 -19.84
N TRP A 206 -0.91 1.77 -20.35
CA TRP A 206 -1.31 3.16 -20.16
C TRP A 206 -2.54 3.56 -20.99
N ALA A 207 -2.87 2.81 -22.04
CA ALA A 207 -4.09 3.02 -22.82
C ALA A 207 -5.31 2.29 -22.22
N ASN A 208 -5.09 1.41 -21.24
CA ASN A 208 -6.14 0.62 -20.61
C ASN A 208 -6.89 1.45 -19.56
N MET A 209 -8.19 1.70 -19.79
CA MET A 209 -9.02 2.47 -18.84
C MET A 209 -9.14 1.78 -17.47
N GLN A 210 -9.22 0.45 -17.44
CA GLN A 210 -9.37 -0.31 -16.20
C GLN A 210 -8.18 -0.09 -15.25
N PHE A 211 -6.98 0.04 -15.82
CA PHE A 211 -5.78 0.33 -15.05
C PHE A 211 -5.90 1.68 -14.31
N TRP A 212 -6.38 2.72 -15.00
CA TRP A 212 -6.53 4.05 -14.43
C TRP A 212 -7.60 4.11 -13.35
N GLU A 213 -8.74 3.44 -13.56
CA GLU A 213 -9.79 3.32 -12.55
C GLU A 213 -9.27 2.62 -11.29
N MET A 214 -8.60 1.47 -11.44
CA MET A 214 -8.03 0.72 -10.32
C MET A 214 -6.94 1.52 -9.58
N SER A 215 -6.06 2.21 -10.31
CA SER A 215 -5.01 3.05 -9.74
C SER A 215 -5.61 4.21 -8.94
N PHE A 216 -6.59 4.91 -9.51
CA PHE A 216 -7.29 5.99 -8.85
C PHE A 216 -8.00 5.53 -7.58
N TYR A 217 -8.73 4.41 -7.64
CA TYR A 217 -9.39 3.86 -6.46
C TYR A 217 -8.39 3.42 -5.38
N SER A 218 -7.25 2.86 -5.78
CA SER A 218 -6.17 2.51 -4.84
C SER A 218 -5.63 3.75 -4.12
N ASP A 219 -5.37 4.84 -4.86
CA ASP A 219 -4.92 6.12 -4.29
C ASP A 219 -5.94 6.72 -3.33
N VAL A 220 -7.21 6.76 -3.72
CA VAL A 220 -8.31 7.27 -2.88
C VAL A 220 -8.46 6.41 -1.62
N GLN A 221 -8.44 5.09 -1.75
CA GLN A 221 -8.54 4.18 -0.62
C GLN A 221 -7.35 4.35 0.34
N LEU A 222 -6.13 4.52 -0.19
CA LEU A 222 -4.95 4.78 0.63
C LEU A 222 -5.07 6.12 1.37
N GLN A 223 -5.51 7.17 0.70
CA GLN A 223 -5.73 8.48 1.33
C GLN A 223 -6.79 8.41 2.43
N ILE A 224 -7.92 7.74 2.17
CA ILE A 224 -8.96 7.51 3.18
C ILE A 224 -8.38 6.73 4.36
N ARG A 225 -7.68 5.62 4.11
CA ARG A 225 -7.04 4.80 5.15
C ARG A 225 -6.09 5.63 6.01
N ASN A 226 -5.26 6.47 5.38
CA ASN A 226 -4.30 7.33 6.08
C ASN A 226 -4.99 8.34 7.00
N LEU A 227 -6.17 8.86 6.63
CA LEU A 227 -6.95 9.75 7.51
C LEU A 227 -7.38 9.05 8.81
N TYR A 228 -7.76 7.78 8.73
CA TYR A 228 -8.20 7.01 9.91
C TYR A 228 -7.02 6.45 10.73
N LEU A 229 -5.95 5.96 10.09
CA LEU A 229 -4.77 5.44 10.81
C LEU A 229 -3.97 6.54 11.52
N SER A 230 -3.85 7.73 10.91
CA SER A 230 -3.21 8.88 11.57
C SER A 230 -3.93 9.27 12.86
N HIS A 231 -5.21 8.94 12.98
CA HIS A 231 -6.02 9.25 14.16
C HIS A 231 -5.82 8.23 15.29
N GLU A 232 -5.63 6.96 14.95
CA GLU A 232 -5.31 5.88 15.91
C GLU A 232 -3.90 6.04 16.50
N ASP A 233 -2.90 6.35 15.67
CA ASP A 233 -1.51 6.58 16.14
C ASP A 233 -1.41 7.79 17.10
N TYR A 234 -2.23 8.82 16.90
CA TYR A 234 -2.34 9.97 17.81
C TYR A 234 -2.94 9.57 19.17
N ASN A 235 -3.98 8.73 19.16
CA ASN A 235 -4.63 8.26 20.38
C ASN A 235 -3.75 7.27 21.17
N GLN A 236 -2.96 6.46 20.47
CA GLN A 236 -2.10 5.44 21.09
C GLN A 236 -0.83 6.04 21.72
N ASN A 237 -0.29 7.13 21.16
CA ASN A 237 0.81 7.88 21.78
C ASN A 237 0.37 8.68 23.02
N ASN A 238 -0.86 9.19 23.06
CA ASN A 238 -1.35 9.91 24.26
C ASN A 238 -1.61 8.97 25.44
N ASN A 239 -2.03 7.73 25.21
CA ASN A 239 -2.31 6.77 26.28
C ASN A 239 -1.05 6.18 26.95
N ASN A 240 0.13 6.34 26.34
CA ASN A 240 1.39 5.83 26.90
C ASN A 240 2.11 6.82 27.84
N ASN A 241 1.70 8.08 27.88
CA ASN A 241 2.36 9.11 28.69
C ASN A 241 1.78 9.28 30.11
N ASP A 242 0.66 8.64 30.44
CA ASP A 242 -0.02 8.84 31.74
C ASP A 242 0.28 7.77 32.81
N ASN A 243 1.20 6.83 32.56
CA ASN A 243 1.56 5.77 33.52
C ASN A 243 3.03 5.80 33.99
N SER A 244 3.62 6.98 34.18
CA SER A 244 4.92 7.10 34.85
C SER A 244 4.98 8.28 35.81
N ALA A 245 4.28 8.18 36.93
CA ALA A 245 4.59 8.96 38.13
C ALA A 245 4.10 8.26 39.40
N VAL A 246 5.03 8.04 40.34
CA VAL A 246 4.83 7.65 41.76
C VAL A 246 4.54 6.15 41.95
N THR A 247 5.43 5.32 42.52
CA THR A 247 5.96 5.37 43.90
C THR A 247 7.39 4.83 44.05
N ASP A 248 8.12 5.45 44.97
CA ASP A 248 9.47 5.17 45.43
C ASP A 248 9.56 4.04 46.48
N SER A 249 10.78 3.50 46.63
CA SER A 249 11.39 2.79 47.78
C SER A 249 11.36 1.23 47.94
N LEU A 250 12.59 0.69 47.75
CA LEU A 250 13.37 -0.23 48.61
C LEU A 250 13.30 -1.78 48.50
N SER A 251 14.35 -2.32 47.84
CA SER A 251 15.19 -3.50 48.17
C SER A 251 14.63 -4.92 48.30
N THR A 252 15.07 -5.85 47.42
CA THR A 252 16.02 -6.98 47.67
C THR A 252 15.84 -8.18 46.72
N SER A 253 16.98 -8.80 46.34
CA SER A 253 17.19 -10.23 46.04
C SER A 253 16.76 -10.85 44.69
N SER A 254 17.80 -11.14 43.88
CA SER A 254 18.14 -12.43 43.22
C SER A 254 17.25 -13.11 42.17
N ALA A 255 17.96 -13.55 41.12
CA ALA A 255 17.78 -14.73 40.27
C ALA A 255 16.86 -14.66 39.03
N ASP A 256 17.52 -14.84 37.88
CA ASP A 256 17.15 -15.62 36.70
C ASP A 256 15.75 -15.46 36.07
N THR A 257 15.72 -14.86 34.87
CA THR A 257 15.16 -15.48 33.64
C THR A 257 15.28 -14.51 32.45
N VAL A 258 16.16 -14.81 31.50
CA VAL A 258 16.28 -14.08 30.23
C VAL A 258 15.18 -14.58 29.29
N THR A 259 14.08 -13.81 29.19
CA THR A 259 13.06 -13.97 28.15
C THR A 259 13.41 -13.06 26.98
N HIS A 260 13.80 -13.64 25.85
CA HIS A 260 14.05 -12.94 24.59
C HIS A 260 12.70 -12.61 23.92
N GLN A 261 12.11 -11.45 24.22
CA GLN A 261 11.05 -10.87 23.38
C GLN A 261 11.69 -10.11 22.22
N GLY A 262 11.73 -10.76 21.05
CA GLY A 262 12.02 -10.10 19.78
C GLY A 262 10.84 -9.24 19.37
N SER A 263 11.02 -7.93 19.44
CA SER A 263 10.12 -6.93 18.86
C SER A 263 10.11 -7.07 17.34
N VAL A 264 9.05 -7.68 16.80
CA VAL A 264 8.81 -7.77 15.36
C VAL A 264 8.31 -6.40 14.90
N ARG A 265 9.15 -5.66 14.19
CA ARG A 265 8.76 -4.43 13.49
C ARG A 265 7.71 -4.77 12.45
N LYS A 266 6.49 -4.23 12.60
CA LYS A 266 5.44 -4.25 11.57
C LYS A 266 5.76 -3.20 10.49
N ASP A 267 6.80 -3.46 9.71
CA ASP A 267 7.12 -2.69 8.50
C ASP A 267 6.89 -3.50 7.22
N ASP A 268 6.12 -4.60 7.30
CA ASP A 268 5.63 -5.29 6.12
C ASP A 268 4.42 -4.56 5.56
N VAL A 269 4.69 -3.53 4.76
CA VAL A 269 3.72 -2.90 3.86
C VAL A 269 3.34 -3.92 2.80
N TYR A 270 2.38 -4.78 3.13
CA TYR A 270 1.72 -5.63 2.15
C TYR A 270 0.76 -4.74 1.36
N ILE A 271 1.08 -4.50 0.09
CA ILE A 271 0.11 -3.95 -0.85
C ILE A 271 -0.79 -5.11 -1.25
N ASP A 272 -1.93 -5.24 -0.56
CA ASP A 272 -3.04 -6.08 -1.02
C ASP A 272 -3.55 -5.50 -2.35
N PHE A 273 -3.20 -6.15 -3.47
CA PHE A 273 -3.85 -5.95 -4.75
C PHE A 273 -5.11 -6.82 -4.80
N VAL A 274 -6.26 -6.18 -4.98
CA VAL A 274 -7.57 -6.79 -5.27
C VAL A 274 -7.64 -7.20 -6.74
#